data_AF-A0A2Z5FY45-F1
#
_entry.id   AF-A0A2Z5FY45-F1
#
_cell.length_a   1.000
_cell.length_b   1.000
_cell.length_c   1.000
_cell.angle_alpha   90.00
_cell.angle_beta   90.00
_cell.angle_gamma   90.00
#
_symmetry.space_group_name_H-M   'P 1'
#
loop_
_entity.id
_entity.type
_entity.pdbx_description
1 polymer ?
#
loop_
_entity_poly.entity_id
_entity_poly.type
_entity_poly.pdbx_seq_one_letter_code
_entity_poly.pdbx_strand_id
1 'polypeptide(L)'
;MSLRVALGILFLAAVLEAGGDALVRSGLHAQSLVTRVLLFVAGAAVLFGYGYVVNSPPWDFGRLLGIYVVFFFVVAQLIGWMIFHQRPSGAIWLGGAFIVAGGAIISYSSLR
;
A
#
# COMPACT_ATOMS: atom_id res chain seq x y z
N MET A 1 9.80 6.67 -18.95
CA MET A 1 10.28 5.95 -17.75
C MET A 1 10.27 4.46 -18.03
N SER A 2 11.24 3.67 -17.54
CA SER A 2 11.22 2.22 -17.74
C SER A 2 10.19 1.54 -16.83
N LEU A 3 9.64 0.40 -17.27
CA LEU A 3 8.67 -0.37 -16.49
C LEU A 3 9.23 -0.74 -15.10
N ARG A 4 10.51 -1.11 -15.02
CA ARG A 4 11.17 -1.48 -13.75
C ARG A 4 11.16 -0.31 -12.76
N VAL A 5 11.45 0.90 -13.22
CA VAL A 5 11.41 2.10 -12.39
C VAL A 5 9.97 2.39 -11.97
N ALA A 6 8.99 2.25 -12.87
CA ALA A 6 7.58 2.43 -12.54
C ALA A 6 7.13 1.47 -11.43
N LEU A 7 7.41 0.18 -11.59
CA LEU A 7 7.08 -0.84 -10.59
C LEU A 7 7.79 -0.58 -9.26
N GLY A 8 9.05 -0.14 -9.29
CA GLY A 8 9.78 0.25 -8.07
C GLY A 8 9.12 1.41 -7.32
N ILE A 9 8.67 2.45 -8.04
CA ILE A 9 7.97 3.59 -7.44
C ILE A 9 6.62 3.16 -6.86
N LEU A 10 5.85 2.35 -7.59
CA LEU A 10 4.55 1.86 -7.12
C LEU A 10 4.70 0.94 -5.90
N PHE A 11 5.74 0.11 -5.86
CA PHE A 11 6.05 -0.72 -4.70
C PHE A 11 6.44 0.14 -3.49
N LEU A 12 7.30 1.15 -3.69
CA LEU A 12 7.65 2.11 -2.64
C LEU A 12 6.41 2.85 -2.13
N ALA A 13 5.54 3.31 -3.03
CA ALA A 13 4.29 3.96 -2.67
C ALA A 13 3.38 3.05 -1.83
N ALA A 14 3.25 1.77 -2.19
CA ALA A 14 2.48 0.80 -1.42
C ALA A 14 3.07 0.54 -0.01
N VAL A 15 4.40 0.50 0.12
CA VAL A 15 5.09 0.40 1.41
C VAL A 15 4.83 1.62 2.28
N LEU A 16 4.91 2.82 1.70
CA LEU A 16 4.62 4.06 2.40
C LEU A 16 3.15 4.14 2.80
N GLU A 17 2.21 3.85 1.90
CA GLU A 17 0.77 3.92 2.20
C GLU A 17 0.39 2.93 3.32
N ALA A 18 0.66 1.64 3.13
CA ALA A 18 0.29 0.61 4.11
C ALA A 18 1.06 0.75 5.44
N GLY A 19 2.32 1.22 5.39
CA GLY A 19 3.11 1.54 6.57
C GLY A 19 2.56 2.75 7.34
N GLY A 20 2.15 3.80 6.62
CA GLY A 20 1.48 4.96 7.18
C GLY A 20 0.17 4.60 7.86
N ASP A 21 -0.67 3.78 7.21
CA ASP A 21 -1.91 3.25 7.77
C ASP A 21 -1.66 2.46 9.06
N ALA A 22 -0.59 1.66 9.10
CA ALA A 22 -0.23 0.90 10.29
C ALA A 22 0.22 1.81 11.45
N LEU A 23 0.95 2.90 11.17
CA LEU A 23 1.31 3.89 12.18
C LEU A 23 0.07 4.59 12.74
N VAL A 24 -0.84 5.04 11.87
CA VAL A 24 -2.10 5.67 12.28
C VAL A 24 -2.94 4.69 13.09
N ARG A 25 -3.10 3.45 12.65
CA ARG A 25 -3.81 2.39 13.39
C ARG A 25 -3.19 2.17 14.77
N SER A 26 -1.86 2.12 14.86
CA SER A 26 -1.16 1.97 16.14
C SER A 26 -1.39 3.17 17.05
N GLY A 27 -1.40 4.39 16.50
CA GLY A 27 -1.70 5.62 17.24
C GLY A 27 -3.11 5.63 17.82
N LEU A 28 -4.11 5.20 17.03
CA LEU A 28 -5.51 5.09 17.48
C LEU A 28 -5.67 4.16 18.69
N HIS A 29 -4.85 3.12 18.81
CA HIS A 29 -4.91 2.15 19.90
C HIS A 29 -3.87 2.40 21.01
N ALA A 30 -3.05 3.46 20.89
CA ALA A 30 -2.05 3.80 21.89
C ALA A 30 -2.70 4.36 23.17
N GLN A 31 -2.23 3.86 24.32
CA GLN A 31 -2.72 4.28 25.65
C GLN A 31 -2.09 5.60 26.12
N SER A 32 -0.82 5.83 25.77
CA SER A 32 -0.10 7.06 26.09
C SER A 32 -0.42 8.15 25.06
N LEU A 33 -0.76 9.35 25.55
CA LEU A 33 -0.98 10.52 24.70
C LEU A 33 0.27 10.87 23.88
N VAL A 34 1.45 10.80 24.49
CA VAL A 34 2.72 11.10 23.81
C VAL A 34 2.94 10.13 22.66
N THR A 35 2.78 8.82 22.91
CA THR A 35 2.93 7.79 21.88
C THR A 35 1.90 7.96 20.76
N ARG A 36 0.65 8.28 21.10
CA ARG A 36 -0.41 8.55 20.12
C ARG A 36 -0.04 9.71 19.19
N VAL A 37 0.39 10.84 19.76
CA VAL A 37 0.76 12.03 18.98
C VAL A 37 1.96 11.73 18.07
N LEU A 38 2.99 11.06 18.60
CA LEU A 38 4.17 10.68 17.79
C LEU A 38 3.79 9.76 16.62
N LEU A 39 2.95 8.75 16.86
CA LEU A 39 2.49 7.83 15.81
C LEU A 39 1.64 8.53 14.75
N PHE A 40 0.81 9.50 15.13
CA PHE A 40 0.04 10.30 14.17
C PHE A 40 0.91 11.23 13.34
N VAL A 41 1.88 11.91 13.95
CA VAL A 41 2.82 12.76 13.20
C VAL A 41 3.65 11.91 12.23
N ALA A 42 4.16 10.77 12.69
CA ALA A 42 4.88 9.84 11.82
C ALA A 42 4.01 9.29 10.69
N GLY A 43 2.79 8.83 11.01
CA GLY A 43 1.84 8.33 10.03
C GLY A 43 1.46 9.39 8.99
N ALA A 44 1.19 10.63 9.41
CA ALA A 44 0.89 11.74 8.51
C ALA A 44 2.07 12.06 7.58
N ALA A 45 3.30 12.10 8.09
CA ALA A 45 4.49 12.35 7.27
C ALA A 45 4.70 11.23 6.24
N VAL A 46 4.52 9.97 6.64
CA VAL A 46 4.68 8.81 5.76
C VAL A 46 3.59 8.79 4.68
N LEU A 47 2.32 9.02 5.04
CA LEU A 47 1.20 9.08 4.10
C LEU A 47 1.33 10.26 3.12
N PHE A 48 1.77 11.42 3.59
CA PHE A 48 2.07 12.54 2.71
C PHE A 48 3.20 12.19 1.72
N GLY A 49 4.26 11.53 2.21
CA GLY A 49 5.36 11.04 1.39
C GLY A 49 4.89 10.05 0.32
N TYR A 50 3.99 9.11 0.67
CA TYR A 50 3.31 8.25 -0.29
C TYR A 50 2.60 9.07 -1.38
N GLY A 51 1.75 10.02 -0.96
CA GLY A 51 0.96 10.85 -1.87
C GLY A 51 1.86 11.61 -2.85
N TYR A 52 2.99 12.12 -2.37
CA TYR A 52 3.99 12.73 -3.23
C TYR A 52 4.64 11.73 -4.21
N VAL A 53 5.12 10.59 -3.72
CA VAL A 53 5.83 9.57 -4.53
C VAL A 53 4.96 9.02 -5.65
N VAL A 54 3.69 8.73 -5.38
CA VAL A 54 2.79 8.11 -6.37
C VAL A 54 2.26 9.11 -7.40
N ASN A 55 2.13 10.40 -7.05
CA ASN A 55 1.57 11.43 -7.93
C ASN A 55 2.63 12.27 -8.66
N SER A 56 3.90 12.18 -8.29
CA SER A 56 4.98 12.93 -8.96
C SER A 56 5.26 12.48 -10.40
N PRO A 57 5.26 11.18 -10.75
CA PRO A 57 5.54 10.76 -12.12
C PRO A 57 4.40 11.11 -13.10
N PRO A 58 4.70 11.53 -14.34
CA PRO A 58 3.69 11.87 -15.35
C PRO A 58 3.18 10.60 -16.05
N TRP A 59 2.51 9.72 -15.31
CA TRP A 59 1.92 8.49 -15.84
C TRP A 59 0.39 8.54 -15.88
N ASP A 60 -0.23 7.65 -16.65
CA ASP A 60 -1.66 7.38 -16.55
C ASP A 60 -1.90 6.52 -15.31
N PHE A 61 -2.25 7.19 -14.20
CA PHE A 61 -2.44 6.52 -12.91
C PHE A 61 -3.55 5.47 -12.98
N GLY A 62 -4.60 5.69 -13.77
CA GLY A 62 -5.70 4.73 -13.92
C GLY A 62 -5.23 3.39 -14.50
N ARG A 63 -4.28 3.43 -15.44
CA ARG A 63 -3.67 2.21 -16.00
C ARG A 63 -2.78 1.47 -15.00
N LEU A 64 -2.09 2.20 -14.13
CA LEU A 64 -1.19 1.63 -13.12
C LEU A 64 -1.90 1.26 -11.81
N LEU A 65 -3.13 1.70 -11.62
CA LEU A 65 -3.93 1.45 -10.43
C LEU A 65 -4.09 -0.05 -10.17
N GLY A 66 -4.26 -0.86 -11.22
CA GLY A 66 -4.39 -2.31 -11.09
C GLY A 66 -3.18 -2.96 -10.40
N ILE A 67 -1.96 -2.70 -10.89
CA ILE A 67 -0.74 -3.26 -10.28
C ILE A 67 -0.45 -2.62 -8.91
N TYR A 68 -0.81 -1.35 -8.74
CA TYR A 68 -0.66 -0.63 -7.49
C TYR A 68 -1.47 -1.29 -6.36
N VAL A 69 -2.75 -1.58 -6.60
CA VAL A 69 -3.63 -2.24 -5.62
C VAL A 69 -3.11 -3.63 -5.24
N VAL A 70 -2.51 -4.36 -6.20
CA VAL A 70 -1.86 -5.65 -5.90
C VAL A 70 -0.69 -5.48 -4.94
N PHE A 71 0.19 -4.50 -5.16
CA PHE A 71 1.29 -4.23 -4.24
C PHE A 71 0.79 -3.79 -2.87
N PHE A 72 -0.17 -2.86 -2.83
CA PHE A 72 -0.78 -2.41 -1.58
C PHE A 72 -1.36 -3.59 -0.79
N PHE A 73 -2.13 -4.47 -1.45
CA PHE A 73 -2.69 -5.65 -0.81
C PHE A 73 -1.60 -6.54 -0.20
N VAL A 74 -0.57 -6.91 -0.97
CA VAL A 74 0.50 -7.79 -0.49
C VAL A 74 1.24 -7.17 0.70
N VAL A 75 1.62 -5.90 0.59
CA VAL A 75 2.33 -5.19 1.67
C VAL A 75 1.43 -5.07 2.91
N ALA A 76 0.16 -4.74 2.75
CA ALA A 76 -0.78 -4.66 3.86
C ALA A 76 -0.96 -6.01 4.56
N GLN A 77 -1.00 -7.13 3.84
CA GLN A 77 -1.03 -8.47 4.44
C GLN A 77 0.26 -8.78 5.20
N LEU A 78 1.42 -8.42 4.64
CA LEU A 78 2.71 -8.60 5.31
C LEU A 78 2.80 -7.79 6.61
N ILE A 79 2.39 -6.53 6.58
CA ILE A 79 2.33 -5.68 7.79
C ILE A 79 1.32 -6.23 8.79
N GLY A 80 0.14 -6.63 8.32
CA GLY A 80 -0.91 -7.31 9.10
C GLY A 80 -0.34 -8.50 9.87
N TRP A 81 0.44 -9.33 9.19
CA TRP A 81 1.03 -10.51 9.78
C TRP A 81 2.20 -10.19 10.71
N MET A 82 3.17 -9.36 10.29
CA MET A 82 4.41 -9.12 11.03
C MET A 82 4.23 -8.17 12.22
N ILE A 83 3.41 -7.13 12.07
CA ILE A 83 3.23 -6.09 13.10
C ILE A 83 2.02 -6.43 13.98
N PHE A 84 0.90 -6.78 13.36
CA PHE A 84 -0.36 -6.99 14.08
C PHE A 84 -0.63 -8.47 14.40
N HIS A 85 0.27 -9.39 14.02
CA HIS A 85 0.15 -10.83 14.28
C HIS A 85 -1.17 -11.43 13.74
N GLN A 86 -1.75 -10.79 12.72
CA GLN A 86 -3.00 -11.18 12.08
C GLN A 86 -2.68 -12.02 10.84
N ARG A 87 -2.85 -13.35 10.95
CA ARG A 87 -2.65 -14.24 9.80
C ARG A 87 -3.81 -14.12 8.81
N PRO A 88 -3.55 -14.06 7.50
CA PRO A 88 -4.61 -14.02 6.50
C PRO A 88 -5.49 -15.28 6.59
N SER A 89 -6.81 -15.07 6.66
CA SER A 89 -7.79 -16.16 6.62
C SER A 89 -7.94 -16.72 5.20
N GLY A 90 -8.58 -17.88 5.07
CA GLY A 90 -8.88 -18.44 3.74
C GLY A 90 -9.67 -17.48 2.83
N ALA A 91 -10.57 -16.69 3.41
CA ALA A 91 -11.32 -15.67 2.68
C ALA A 91 -10.42 -14.53 2.15
N ILE A 92 -9.42 -14.12 2.94
CA ILE A 92 -8.44 -13.10 2.51
C ILE A 92 -7.58 -13.65 1.37
N TRP A 93 -7.18 -14.93 1.42
CA TRP A 93 -6.45 -15.55 0.32
C TRP A 93 -7.26 -15.59 -0.97
N LEU A 94 -8.54 -15.98 -0.88
CA LEU A 94 -9.43 -16.01 -2.05
C LEU A 94 -9.66 -14.59 -2.61
N GLY A 95 -9.94 -13.62 -1.75
CA GLY A 95 -10.07 -12.21 -2.16
C GLY A 95 -8.77 -11.67 -2.77
N GLY A 96 -7.62 -12.02 -2.18
CA GLY A 96 -6.29 -11.67 -2.70
C GLY A 96 -6.04 -12.24 -4.10
N ALA A 97 -6.45 -13.48 -4.37
CA ALA A 97 -6.36 -14.06 -5.69
C ALA A 97 -7.18 -13.26 -6.73
N PHE A 98 -8.38 -12.81 -6.36
CA PHE A 98 -9.18 -11.93 -7.23
C PHE A 98 -8.57 -10.54 -7.42
N ILE A 99 -7.93 -9.96 -6.39
CA ILE A 99 -7.20 -8.69 -6.52
C ILE A 99 -6.05 -8.84 -7.51
N VAL A 100 -5.26 -9.91 -7.41
CA VAL A 100 -4.15 -10.20 -8.34
C VAL A 100 -4.67 -10.39 -9.77
N ALA A 101 -5.74 -11.17 -9.94
CA ALA A 101 -6.35 -11.39 -11.24
C ALA A 101 -6.88 -10.09 -11.86
N GLY A 102 -7.61 -9.28 -11.09
CA GLY A 102 -8.12 -7.97 -11.53
C GLY A 102 -7.00 -7.00 -11.91
N GLY A 103 -5.95 -6.93 -11.08
CA GLY A 103 -4.77 -6.09 -11.37
C GLY A 103 -4.04 -6.51 -12.63
N ALA A 104 -3.92 -7.82 -12.89
CA ALA A 104 -3.34 -8.35 -14.12
C ALA A 104 -4.19 -8.02 -15.35
N ILE A 105 -5.53 -8.09 -15.25
CA ILE A 105 -6.45 -7.74 -16.34
C ILE A 105 -6.31 -6.26 -16.73
N ILE A 106 -6.32 -5.36 -15.74
CA ILE A 106 -6.17 -3.90 -15.96
C ILE A 106 -4.79 -3.57 -16.54
N SER A 107 -3.76 -4.29 -16.09
CA SER A 107 -2.39 -4.08 -16.60
C SER A 107 -2.22 -4.60 -18.03
N TYR A 108 -2.86 -5.72 -18.37
CA TYR A 108 -2.82 -6.31 -19.72
C TYR A 108 -3.54 -5.45 -20.75
N SER A 109 -4.70 -4.87 -20.41
CA SER A 109 -5.40 -3.94 -21.29
C SER A 109 -4.59 -2.67 -21.59
N SER A 110 -3.65 -2.33 -20.70
CA SER A 110 -2.79 -1.16 -20.84
C SER A 110 -1.56 -1.38 -21.71
N LEU A 111 -1.21 -2.64 -22.03
CA LEU A 111 -0.08 -3.03 -22.89
C LEU A 111 -0.45 -3.16 -24.38
N ARG A 112 -1.74 -3.01 -24.71
CA ARG A 112 -2.25 -2.88 -26.09
C ARG A 112 -2.57 -1.42 -26.38
#